data_AF-A0A3D2WZQ5-F1
#
_entry.id   AF-A0A3D2WZQ5-F1
#
_cell.length_a   1.000
_cell.length_b   1.000
_cell.length_c   1.000
_cell.angle_alpha   90.00
_cell.angle_beta   90.00
_cell.angle_gamma   90.00
#
_symmetry.space_group_name_H-M   'P 1'
#
loop_
_entity.id
_entity.type
_entity.pdbx_description
1 polymer ?
#
loop_
_entity_poly.entity_id
_entity_poly.type
_entity_poly.pdbx_seq_one_letter_code
_entity_poly.pdbx_strand_id
1 'polypeptide(L)' 'MDIDKLTRPNVRELEPYSCARDEYQGDTGIFLDANENSLGSVLTPGLNRYPDPLQKKLK' A
#
# COMPACT_ATOMS: atom_id res chain seq x y z
N MET A 1 27.25 -1.38 -15.44
CA MET A 1 26.00 -1.00 -16.11
C MET A 1 25.33 0.03 -15.24
N ASP A 2 24.91 1.15 -15.80
CA ASP A 2 24.32 2.25 -15.04
C ASP A 2 22.79 2.11 -15.11
N ILE A 3 22.18 1.72 -13.99
CA ILE A 3 20.74 1.44 -13.91
C ILE A 3 19.93 2.72 -14.09
N ASP A 4 20.47 3.86 -13.67
CA ASP A 4 19.81 5.13 -13.86
C ASP A 4 19.65 5.44 -15.34
N LYS A 5 20.52 4.97 -16.23
CA LYS A 5 20.34 5.19 -17.68
C LYS A 5 19.17 4.40 -18.29
N LEU A 6 18.64 3.40 -17.58
CA LEU A 6 17.56 2.52 -18.06
C LEU A 6 16.16 3.01 -17.65
N THR A 7 16.06 3.82 -16.58
CA THR A 7 14.79 4.37 -16.11
C THR A 7 14.27 5.47 -17.05
N ARG A 8 12.95 5.67 -17.13
CA ARG A 8 12.38 6.75 -17.93
C ARG A 8 12.60 8.10 -17.24
N PRO A 9 12.91 9.21 -17.96
CA PRO A 9 13.12 10.52 -17.34
C PRO A 9 11.99 10.95 -16.41
N ASN A 10 10.74 10.76 -16.85
CA ASN A 10 9.56 11.10 -16.06
C ASN A 10 9.38 10.27 -14.77
N VAL A 11 10.02 9.09 -14.67
CA VAL A 11 10.00 8.28 -13.45
C VAL A 11 11.14 8.71 -12.51
N ARG A 12 12.27 9.16 -13.07
CA ARG A 12 13.40 9.68 -12.27
C ARG A 12 13.07 11.02 -11.61
N GLU A 13 12.29 11.85 -12.30
CA GLU A 13 11.87 13.18 -11.83
C GLU A 13 10.60 13.15 -10.97
N LEU A 14 9.92 12.00 -10.89
CA LEU A 14 8.70 11.87 -10.11
C LEU A 14 9.01 11.93 -8.61
N GLU A 15 8.35 12.83 -7.90
CA GLU A 15 8.29 12.77 -6.44
C GLU A 15 7.33 11.62 -6.03
N PRO A 16 7.81 10.63 -5.26
CA PRO A 16 6.96 9.54 -4.81
C PRO A 16 5.87 10.07 -3.88
N TYR A 17 4.71 9.42 -3.92
CA TYR A 17 3.65 9.70 -2.94
C TYR A 17 4.17 9.38 -1.53
N SER A 18 4.01 10.35 -0.62
CA SER A 18 4.27 10.18 0.81
C SER A 18 2.99 9.74 1.51
N CYS A 19 3.00 8.62 2.23
CA CYS A 19 1.91 8.26 3.13
C CYS A 19 2.24 8.65 4.57
N ALA A 20 1.22 8.89 5.39
CA ALA A 20 1.43 9.31 6.78
C ALA A 20 2.25 8.29 7.61
N ARG A 21 2.25 7.01 7.23
CA ARG A 21 3.13 5.99 7.81
C ARG A 21 4.58 6.07 7.35
N ASP A 22 4.86 6.58 6.15
CA ASP A 22 6.24 6.80 5.69
C ASP A 22 6.90 7.95 6.47
N GLU A 23 6.11 8.89 6.98
CA GLU A 23 6.57 10.04 7.77
C GLU A 23 6.71 9.73 9.27
N TYR A 24 6.03 8.70 9.78
CA TYR A 24 6.04 8.32 11.18
C TYR A 24 7.16 7.30 11.50
N GLN A 25 8.10 7.67 12.37
CA GLN A 25 9.24 6.82 12.76
C GLN A 25 9.07 6.12 14.13
N GLY A 26 7.88 6.19 14.76
CA GLY A 26 7.62 5.54 16.05
C GLY A 26 7.03 4.13 15.91
N ASP A 27 7.20 3.29 16.92
CA ASP A 27 6.65 1.92 16.93
C ASP A 27 5.27 1.81 17.61
N THR A 28 4.83 2.85 18.33
CA THR A 28 3.62 2.80 19.15
C THR A 28 2.94 4.16 19.19
N GLY A 29 1.62 4.20 18.97
CA GLY A 29 0.87 5.46 18.93
C GLY A 29 -0.61 5.25 18.60
N ILE A 30 -1.39 6.33 18.68
CA ILE A 30 -2.78 6.39 18.19
C ILE A 30 -2.71 6.95 16.76
N PHE A 31 -3.10 6.14 15.78
CA PHE A 31 -3.05 6.50 14.35
C PHE A 31 -4.43 6.95 13.86
N LEU A 32 -4.56 8.25 13.54
CA LEU A 32 -5.80 8.88 13.05
C LEU A 32 -5.54 9.74 11.80
N ASP A 33 -4.69 9.23 10.93
CA ASP A 33 -4.12 9.92 9.76
C ASP A 33 -4.51 9.27 8.42
N ALA A 34 -4.92 7.99 8.44
CA ALA A 34 -5.24 7.20 7.24
C ALA A 34 -6.74 6.83 7.07
N ASN A 35 -7.63 7.37 7.91
CA ASN A 35 -9.07 7.04 7.90
C ASN A 35 -9.38 5.53 8.00
N GLU A 36 -8.52 4.75 8.67
CA GLU A 36 -8.71 3.31 8.87
C GLU A 36 -9.83 3.03 9.89
N ASN A 37 -10.47 1.86 9.76
CA ASN A 37 -11.40 1.38 10.77
C ASN A 37 -10.63 0.80 11.97
N SER A 38 -10.98 1.22 13.19
CA SER A 38 -10.34 0.78 14.43
C SER A 38 -10.62 -0.68 14.83
N LEU A 39 -11.54 -1.37 14.16
CA LEU A 39 -11.97 -2.74 14.50
C LEU A 39 -11.07 -3.85 13.92
N GLY A 40 -10.04 -3.50 13.15
CA GLY A 40 -9.10 -4.46 12.56
C GLY A 40 -9.67 -5.28 11.42
N SER A 41 -8.93 -6.33 11.01
CA SER A 41 -9.34 -7.21 9.90
C SER A 41 -10.54 -8.06 10.27
N VAL A 42 -11.59 -8.02 9.44
CA VAL A 42 -12.78 -8.87 9.56
C VAL A 42 -12.58 -10.27 8.95
N LEU A 43 -11.41 -10.56 8.37
CA LEU A 43 -11.17 -11.79 7.61
C LEU A 43 -10.28 -12.77 8.37
N THR A 44 -10.80 -13.97 8.62
CA THR A 44 -10.10 -15.20 9.04
C THR A 44 -10.80 -16.40 8.39
N PRO A 45 -10.13 -17.47 7.90
CA PRO A 45 -8.70 -17.83 7.89
C PRO A 45 -8.01 -17.73 6.50
N GLY A 46 -6.75 -18.20 6.42
CA GLY A 46 -5.81 -18.01 5.30
C GLY A 46 -6.23 -18.55 3.93
N LEU A 47 -5.98 -17.73 2.91
CA LEU A 47 -6.28 -18.01 1.50
C LEU A 47 -5.01 -18.51 0.78
N ASN A 48 -5.06 -19.68 0.15
CA ASN A 48 -3.94 -20.29 -0.59
C ASN A 48 -4.04 -20.13 -2.12
N ARG A 49 -5.09 -19.46 -2.62
CA ARG A 49 -5.41 -19.34 -4.06
C ARG A 49 -5.60 -17.87 -4.43
N TYR A 50 -5.28 -17.56 -5.69
CA TYR A 50 -5.54 -16.23 -6.25
C TYR A 50 -7.05 -15.95 -6.30
N PRO A 51 -7.47 -14.69 -6.03
CA PRO A 51 -8.86 -14.29 -6.15
C PRO A 51 -9.30 -14.30 -7.62
N ASP A 52 -10.61 -14.42 -7.85
CA ASP A 52 -11.22 -14.22 -9.17
C ASP A 52 -11.06 -12.73 -9.58
N PRO A 53 -10.40 -12.42 -10.72
CA PRO A 53 -10.25 -11.03 -11.19
C PRO A 53 -11.58 -10.34 -11.50
N LEU A 54 -12.66 -11.11 -11.67
CA LEU A 54 -14.00 -10.62 -11.97
C LEU A 54 -15.00 -10.94 -10.86
N GLN A 55 -14.57 -11.00 -9.59
CA GLN A 55 -15.44 -11.31 -8.44
C GLN A 55 -16.79 -10.56 -8.51
N LYS A 56 -17.83 -11.26 -8.96
CA LYS A 56 -19.13 -10.65 -9.29
C LYS A 56 -19.96 -10.35 -8.06
N LYS A 57 -19.72 -11.03 -6.94
CA LYS A 57 -20.50 -10.86 -5.70
C LYS A 57 -20.26 -9.50 -5.03
N LEU A 58 -19.14 -8.84 -5.34
CA LEU A 58 -18.77 -7.52 -4.81
C LEU A 58 -19.22 -6.36 -5.71
N LYS A 59 -19.73 -6.65 -6.91
CA LYS A 59 -20.29 -5.65 -7.84
C LYS A 59 -21.80 -5.55 -7.71
#